data_AF-A0A6A2ZNL0-F1
#
_entry.id   AF-A0A6A2ZNL0-F1
#
_cell.length_a   1.000
_cell.length_b   1.000
_cell.length_c   1.000
_cell.angle_alpha   90.00
_cell.angle_beta   90.00
_cell.angle_gamma   90.00
#
_symmetry.space_group_name_H-M   'P 1'
#
loop_
_entity.id
_entity.type
_entity.pdbx_description
1 polymer ?
#
loop_
_entity_poly.entity_id
_entity_poly.type
_entity_poly.pdbx_seq_one_letter_code
_entity_poly.pdbx_strand_id
1 'polypeptide(L)'
;MESSTGKAFFAPNSKTSWVQNAVSSLTDIINRYDIDGIDIDYEHFRSSPEMFAECIGQLVTILKQSGTISFASIAPYEEINSYYLALWRKYGHVIDFVNFQFYAYDKLSVSGFISRFKEQASNYGGGQLLASFQSGGHGGLRPYDGFFEACNKLKDEGKLGGIFVWSADESKNKGFEYEKKAQALLAA
;
A
#
# COMPACT_ATOMS: atom_id res chain seq x y z
N MET A 1 27.64 -11.48 -6.88
CA MET A 1 27.58 -10.24 -7.69
C MET A 1 26.28 -10.32 -8.46
N GLU A 2 25.22 -9.68 -7.97
CA GLU A 2 24.01 -9.34 -8.74
C GLU A 2 23.08 -8.55 -7.83
N SER A 3 23.20 -7.22 -7.89
CA SER A 3 22.08 -6.33 -7.62
C SER A 3 22.36 -5.05 -8.39
N SER A 4 22.09 -5.07 -9.69
CA SER A 4 21.79 -3.81 -10.35
C SER A 4 20.45 -3.35 -9.76
N THR A 5 20.50 -2.56 -8.70
CA THR A 5 19.30 -1.95 -8.09
C THR A 5 18.80 -0.84 -9.02
N GLY A 6 18.23 -1.27 -10.15
CA GLY A 6 17.54 -0.38 -11.07
C GLY A 6 16.30 0.17 -10.39
N LYS A 7 16.23 1.49 -10.23
CA LYS A 7 15.01 2.18 -9.82
C LYS A 7 13.91 1.97 -10.87
N ALA A 8 12.74 1.52 -10.46
CA ALA A 8 11.56 1.44 -11.33
C ALA A 8 10.85 2.80 -11.36
N PHE A 9 10.93 3.50 -12.50
CA PHE A 9 10.30 4.81 -12.65
C PHE A 9 8.93 4.71 -13.33
N PHE A 10 7.93 5.36 -12.76
CA PHE A 10 6.70 5.70 -13.47
C PHE A 10 7.01 6.80 -14.51
N ALA A 11 7.02 6.41 -15.79
CA ALA A 11 7.47 7.25 -16.90
C ALA A 11 6.64 7.02 -18.19
N PRO A 12 5.33 7.37 -18.20
CA PRO A 12 4.50 7.20 -19.37
C PRO A 12 4.88 8.17 -20.50
N ASN A 13 4.97 7.68 -21.74
CA ASN A 13 5.12 8.54 -22.93
C ASN A 13 3.82 9.29 -23.25
N SER A 14 2.69 8.61 -23.10
CA SER A 14 1.36 9.20 -23.19
C SER A 14 0.42 8.45 -22.27
N LYS A 15 -0.57 9.16 -21.71
CA LYS A 15 -1.62 8.56 -20.89
C LYS A 15 -2.30 7.40 -21.62
N THR A 16 -2.80 7.65 -22.83
CA THR A 16 -3.59 6.68 -23.60
C THR A 16 -2.80 5.41 -23.89
N SER A 17 -1.58 5.54 -24.42
CA SER A 17 -0.76 4.37 -24.75
C SER A 17 -0.36 3.59 -23.50
N TRP A 18 -0.05 4.29 -22.39
CA TRP A 18 0.33 3.63 -21.15
C TRP A 18 -0.84 2.84 -20.57
N VAL A 19 -2.04 3.44 -20.50
CA VAL A 19 -3.24 2.77 -19.97
C VAL A 19 -3.62 1.56 -20.82
N GLN A 20 -3.66 1.70 -22.15
CA GLN A 20 -4.01 0.59 -23.05
C GLN A 20 -3.03 -0.58 -22.90
N ASN A 21 -1.73 -0.30 -22.89
CA ASN A 21 -0.70 -1.32 -22.76
C ASN A 21 -0.78 -1.99 -21.38
N ALA A 22 -0.94 -1.22 -20.30
CA ALA A 22 -1.04 -1.73 -18.94
C ALA A 22 -2.29 -2.60 -18.74
N VAL A 23 -3.45 -2.17 -19.23
CA VAL A 23 -4.69 -2.96 -19.16
C VAL A 23 -4.51 -4.29 -19.89
N SER A 24 -3.98 -4.25 -21.12
CA SER A 24 -3.78 -5.45 -21.93
C SER A 24 -2.82 -6.42 -21.25
N SER A 25 -1.62 -5.96 -20.87
CA SER A 25 -0.59 -6.85 -20.32
C SER A 25 -0.92 -7.35 -18.92
N LEU A 26 -1.51 -6.52 -18.06
CA LEU A 26 -1.92 -6.97 -16.72
C LEU A 26 -3.09 -7.94 -16.79
N THR A 27 -4.05 -7.75 -17.71
CA THR A 27 -5.14 -8.73 -17.91
C THR A 27 -4.58 -10.11 -18.26
N ASP A 28 -3.59 -10.19 -19.14
CA ASP A 28 -2.94 -11.46 -19.51
C ASP A 28 -2.24 -12.12 -18.31
N ILE A 29 -1.53 -11.34 -17.49
CA ILE A 29 -0.86 -11.83 -16.28
C ILE A 29 -1.89 -12.30 -15.25
N ILE A 30 -2.91 -11.49 -15.00
CA ILE A 30 -3.96 -11.76 -14.03
C ILE A 30 -4.67 -13.07 -14.36
N ASN A 31 -5.12 -13.23 -15.61
CA ASN A 31 -5.80 -14.44 -16.05
C ASN A 31 -4.89 -15.68 -16.02
N ARG A 32 -3.59 -15.51 -16.27
CA ARG A 32 -2.64 -16.63 -16.27
C ARG A 32 -2.37 -17.17 -14.87
N TYR A 33 -2.34 -16.30 -13.88
CA TYR A 33 -1.94 -16.64 -12.50
C TYR A 33 -3.12 -16.67 -11.53
N ASP A 34 -4.35 -16.47 -12.00
CA ASP A 34 -5.57 -16.45 -11.19
C ASP A 34 -5.48 -15.42 -10.06
N ILE A 35 -5.12 -14.18 -10.43
CA ILE A 35 -4.87 -13.08 -9.49
C ILE A 35 -6.17 -12.31 -9.23
N ASP A 36 -6.52 -12.09 -7.96
CA ASP A 36 -7.77 -11.44 -7.57
C ASP A 36 -7.76 -9.89 -7.64
N GLY A 37 -6.58 -9.28 -7.62
CA GLY A 37 -6.41 -7.85 -7.40
C GLY A 37 -5.02 -7.31 -7.73
N ILE A 38 -4.85 -5.99 -7.66
CA ILE A 38 -3.55 -5.34 -7.86
C ILE A 38 -3.22 -4.35 -6.74
N ASP A 39 -1.93 -4.14 -6.50
CA ASP A 39 -1.41 -3.11 -5.60
C ASP A 39 -0.53 -2.14 -6.40
N ILE A 40 -0.65 -0.85 -6.11
CA ILE A 40 0.13 0.21 -6.77
C ILE A 40 1.25 0.65 -5.84
N ASP A 41 2.48 0.29 -6.20
CA ASP A 41 3.69 0.49 -5.39
C ASP A 41 4.84 1.12 -6.20
N TYR A 42 4.54 2.16 -6.97
CA TYR A 42 5.59 2.99 -7.59
C TYR A 42 6.18 3.95 -6.56
N GLU A 43 7.51 3.98 -6.45
CA GLU A 43 8.24 4.87 -5.52
C GLU A 43 9.12 5.92 -6.24
N HIS A 44 9.21 5.85 -7.57
CA HIS A 44 10.01 6.77 -8.36
C HIS A 44 9.23 7.28 -9.56
N PHE A 45 9.31 8.59 -9.82
CA PHE A 45 8.45 9.27 -10.78
C PHE A 45 9.28 10.12 -11.74
N ARG A 46 8.91 10.08 -13.04
CA ARG A 46 9.40 10.98 -14.09
C ARG A 46 8.25 11.70 -14.80
N SER A 47 7.11 11.81 -14.13
CA SER A 47 5.92 12.53 -14.58
C SER A 47 5.31 13.30 -13.41
N SER A 48 4.28 14.10 -13.67
CA SER A 48 3.56 14.80 -12.60
C SER A 48 2.63 13.86 -11.81
N PRO A 49 2.24 14.25 -10.59
CA PRO A 49 1.18 13.60 -9.81
C PRO A 49 -0.13 13.42 -10.59
N GLU A 50 -0.51 14.40 -11.41
CA GLU A 50 -1.73 14.33 -12.22
C GLU A 50 -1.62 13.26 -13.30
N MET A 51 -0.50 13.19 -14.02
CA MET A 51 -0.28 12.14 -15.02
C MET A 51 -0.32 10.75 -14.38
N PHE A 52 0.30 10.59 -13.21
CA PHE A 52 0.24 9.36 -12.41
C PHE A 52 -1.20 9.01 -12.03
N ALA A 53 -1.92 9.94 -11.41
CA ALA A 53 -3.31 9.76 -10.99
C ALA A 53 -4.21 9.35 -12.15
N GLU A 54 -4.07 9.99 -13.32
CA GLU A 54 -4.87 9.68 -14.51
C GLU A 54 -4.58 8.29 -15.08
N CYS A 55 -3.30 7.91 -15.16
CA CYS A 55 -2.91 6.61 -15.71
C CYS A 55 -3.35 5.47 -14.80
N ILE A 56 -3.01 5.55 -13.51
CA ILE A 56 -3.35 4.50 -12.54
C ILE A 56 -4.86 4.45 -12.30
N GLY A 57 -5.52 5.60 -12.15
CA GLY A 57 -6.96 5.67 -11.93
C GLY A 57 -7.75 5.04 -13.06
N GLN A 58 -7.40 5.31 -14.32
CA GLN A 58 -8.05 4.69 -15.48
C GLN A 58 -7.74 3.19 -15.56
N LEU A 59 -6.51 2.77 -15.30
CA LEU A 59 -6.14 1.35 -15.24
C LEU A 59 -7.03 0.58 -14.26
N VAL A 60 -7.06 1.02 -12.99
CA VAL A 60 -7.84 0.34 -11.94
C VAL A 60 -9.34 0.36 -12.27
N THR A 61 -9.86 1.50 -12.75
CA THR A 61 -11.27 1.62 -13.15
C THR A 61 -11.64 0.61 -14.23
N ILE A 62 -10.82 0.49 -15.28
CA ILE A 62 -11.07 -0.43 -16.40
C ILE A 62 -11.04 -1.88 -15.91
N LEU A 63 -10.00 -2.27 -15.16
CA LEU A 63 -9.85 -3.64 -14.67
C LEU A 63 -10.98 -4.06 -13.72
N LYS A 64 -11.48 -3.14 -12.87
CA LYS A 64 -12.65 -3.41 -12.03
C LYS A 64 -13.94 -3.51 -12.84
N GLN A 65 -14.16 -2.59 -13.78
CA GLN A 65 -15.38 -2.59 -14.60
C GLN A 65 -15.48 -3.80 -15.53
N SER A 66 -14.36 -4.34 -16.00
CA SER A 66 -14.32 -5.58 -16.79
C SER A 66 -14.48 -6.84 -15.94
N GLY A 67 -14.42 -6.73 -14.60
CA GLY A 67 -14.38 -7.87 -13.70
C GLY A 67 -13.06 -8.63 -13.73
N THR A 68 -11.99 -8.05 -14.29
CA THR A 68 -10.65 -8.66 -14.31
C THR A 68 -10.04 -8.70 -12.92
N ILE A 69 -10.34 -7.71 -12.08
CA ILE A 69 -9.95 -7.69 -10.66
C ILE A 69 -11.16 -7.41 -9.78
N SER A 70 -11.11 -7.94 -8.56
CA SER A 70 -12.13 -7.72 -7.52
C SER A 70 -11.76 -6.55 -6.59
N PHE A 71 -10.47 -6.35 -6.32
CA PHE A 71 -9.98 -5.26 -5.46
C PHE A 71 -8.68 -4.63 -5.97
N ALA A 72 -8.39 -3.43 -5.47
CA ALA A 72 -7.15 -2.71 -5.70
C ALA A 72 -6.68 -1.98 -4.43
N SER A 73 -5.37 -1.90 -4.24
CA SER A 73 -4.75 -1.13 -3.16
C SER A 73 -3.66 -0.19 -3.67
N ILE A 74 -3.24 0.74 -2.79
CA ILE A 74 -2.12 1.65 -3.03
C ILE A 74 -1.15 1.59 -1.85
N ALA A 75 0.16 1.74 -2.09
CA ALA A 75 1.20 1.64 -1.07
C ALA A 75 2.03 2.94 -0.90
N PRO A 76 1.41 4.07 -0.49
CA PRO A 76 2.12 5.32 -0.30
C PRO A 76 3.03 5.33 0.93
N TYR A 77 4.01 6.24 0.93
CA TYR A 77 4.77 6.66 2.12
C TYR A 77 5.01 8.18 2.10
N GLU A 78 5.56 8.76 3.18
CA GLU A 78 5.57 10.23 3.42
C GLU A 78 6.11 11.03 2.22
N GLU A 79 7.26 10.65 1.67
CA GLU A 79 7.95 11.41 0.64
C GLU A 79 7.26 11.38 -0.74
N ILE A 80 6.49 10.33 -1.02
CA ILE A 80 5.77 10.18 -2.30
C ILE A 80 4.25 10.40 -2.16
N ASN A 81 3.80 10.75 -0.97
CA ASN A 81 2.38 10.84 -0.61
C ASN A 81 1.60 11.80 -1.52
N SER A 82 2.26 12.83 -2.07
CA SER A 82 1.63 13.78 -3.00
C SER A 82 1.09 13.14 -4.28
N TYR A 83 1.78 12.13 -4.83
CA TYR A 83 1.34 11.38 -6.03
C TYR A 83 0.12 10.53 -5.72
N TYR A 84 0.15 9.81 -4.60
CA TYR A 84 -0.94 8.95 -4.18
C TYR A 84 -2.16 9.73 -3.66
N LEU A 85 -1.96 10.90 -3.08
CA LEU A 85 -3.06 11.80 -2.73
C LEU A 85 -3.74 12.38 -3.98
N ALA A 86 -2.98 12.68 -5.04
CA ALA A 86 -3.57 13.09 -6.32
C ALA A 86 -4.43 11.96 -6.91
N LEU A 87 -3.95 10.71 -6.84
CA LEU A 87 -4.72 9.52 -7.23
C LEU A 87 -5.98 9.35 -6.36
N TRP A 88 -5.82 9.36 -5.04
CA TRP A 88 -6.92 9.15 -4.08
C TRP A 88 -8.04 10.17 -4.25
N ARG A 89 -7.70 11.46 -4.38
CA ARG A 89 -8.70 12.54 -4.52
C ARG A 89 -9.58 12.36 -5.75
N LYS A 90 -9.06 11.78 -6.83
CA LYS A 90 -9.78 11.61 -8.10
C LYS A 90 -10.40 10.22 -8.25
N TYR A 91 -9.73 9.19 -7.78
CA TYR A 91 -10.06 7.78 -8.04
C TYR A 91 -10.14 6.93 -6.77
N GLY A 92 -10.18 7.52 -5.57
CA GLY A 92 -10.27 6.77 -4.31
C GLY A 92 -11.49 5.84 -4.23
N HIS A 93 -12.57 6.15 -4.96
CA HIS A 93 -13.77 5.31 -5.04
C HIS A 93 -13.55 3.95 -5.75
N VAL A 94 -12.45 3.76 -6.49
CA VAL A 94 -12.08 2.46 -7.08
C VAL A 94 -10.94 1.76 -6.32
N ILE A 95 -10.41 2.38 -5.26
CA ILE A 95 -9.33 1.82 -4.42
C ILE A 95 -9.94 1.35 -3.10
N ASP A 96 -9.71 0.09 -2.72
CA ASP A 96 -10.33 -0.51 -1.54
C ASP A 96 -9.47 -0.32 -0.29
N PHE A 97 -8.14 -0.45 -0.43
CA PHE A 97 -7.21 -0.40 0.69
C PHE A 97 -6.07 0.59 0.47
N VAL A 98 -5.61 1.20 1.56
CA VAL A 98 -4.40 2.02 1.60
C VAL A 98 -3.37 1.31 2.47
N ASN A 99 -2.38 0.71 1.82
CA ASN A 99 -1.24 0.03 2.42
C ASN A 99 -0.14 1.04 2.74
N PHE A 100 -0.44 2.05 3.57
CA PHE A 100 0.55 3.09 3.89
C PHE A 100 1.78 2.48 4.57
N GLN A 101 2.96 2.75 4.04
CA GLN A 101 4.21 2.15 4.50
C GLN A 101 4.73 2.86 5.77
N PHE A 102 4.13 2.60 6.94
CA PHE A 102 4.52 3.22 8.20
C PHE A 102 5.95 2.87 8.65
N TYR A 103 6.52 1.78 8.12
CA TYR A 103 7.92 1.41 8.35
C TYR A 103 8.91 2.31 7.60
N ALA A 104 8.46 3.13 6.65
CA ALA A 104 9.31 4.11 5.98
C ALA A 104 9.57 5.36 6.84
N TYR A 105 8.79 5.60 7.89
CA TYR A 105 9.09 6.65 8.87
C TYR A 105 10.38 6.34 9.64
N ASP A 106 11.02 7.38 10.18
CA ASP A 106 11.97 7.21 11.28
C ASP A 106 11.33 6.47 12.47
N LYS A 107 12.16 5.97 13.39
CA LYS A 107 11.69 5.25 14.59
C LYS A 107 10.60 6.05 15.32
N LEU A 108 9.45 5.43 15.54
CA LEU A 108 8.30 6.02 16.22
C LEU A 108 8.12 5.43 17.63
N SER A 109 7.53 6.22 18.52
CA SER A 109 6.90 5.72 19.74
C SER A 109 5.47 5.24 19.45
N VAL A 110 4.83 4.56 20.41
CA VAL A 110 3.40 4.18 20.32
C VAL A 110 2.51 5.40 20.03
N SER A 111 2.68 6.50 20.75
CA SER A 111 1.90 7.72 20.53
C SER A 111 2.22 8.39 19.20
N GLY A 112 3.50 8.39 18.79
CA GLY A 112 3.92 8.90 17.49
C GLY A 112 3.28 8.14 16.34
N PHE A 113 3.28 6.81 16.39
CA PHE A 113 2.62 5.96 15.41
C PHE A 113 1.12 6.24 15.32
N ILE A 114 0.41 6.30 16.46
CA ILE A 114 -1.03 6.60 16.46
C ILE A 114 -1.30 7.99 15.87
N SER A 115 -0.47 8.98 16.16
CA SER A 115 -0.59 10.32 15.58
C SER A 115 -0.42 10.30 14.06
N ARG A 116 0.64 9.65 13.56
CA ARG A 116 0.88 9.51 12.12
C ARG A 116 -0.22 8.69 11.44
N PHE A 117 -0.71 7.64 12.07
CA PHE A 117 -1.83 6.86 11.56
C PHE A 117 -3.09 7.73 11.39
N LYS A 118 -3.45 8.51 12.42
CA LYS A 118 -4.61 9.41 12.36
C LYS A 118 -4.44 10.51 11.30
N GLU A 119 -3.23 11.03 11.13
CA GLU A 119 -2.89 11.96 10.05
C GLU A 119 -3.16 11.32 8.67
N GLN A 120 -2.64 10.12 8.41
CA GLN A 120 -2.86 9.45 7.13
C GLN A 120 -4.32 9.00 6.94
N ALA A 121 -5.01 8.62 8.01
CA ALA A 121 -6.44 8.30 7.94
C ALA A 121 -7.27 9.52 7.51
N SER A 122 -6.87 10.72 7.93
CA SER A 122 -7.48 11.97 7.45
C SER A 122 -7.16 12.26 5.99
N ASN A 123 -5.91 12.00 5.56
CA ASN A 123 -5.49 12.22 4.17
C ASN A 123 -6.22 11.28 3.19
N TYR A 124 -6.45 10.03 3.60
CA TYR A 124 -7.13 8.98 2.85
C TYR A 124 -8.57 8.74 3.34
N GLY A 125 -9.25 9.82 3.76
CA GLY A 125 -10.57 9.76 4.37
C GLY A 125 -11.59 8.99 3.51
N GLY A 126 -12.37 8.14 4.18
CA GLY A 126 -13.36 7.25 3.55
C GLY A 126 -12.79 5.91 3.05
N GLY A 127 -11.48 5.71 3.09
CA GLY A 127 -10.80 4.46 2.72
C GLY A 127 -10.51 3.53 3.89
N GLN A 128 -10.09 2.30 3.59
CA GLN A 128 -9.57 1.36 4.58
C GLN A 128 -8.04 1.49 4.70
N LEU A 129 -7.58 2.32 5.64
CA LEU A 129 -6.16 2.47 5.94
C LEU A 129 -5.67 1.30 6.80
N LEU A 130 -4.61 0.62 6.35
CA LEU A 130 -3.98 -0.47 7.07
C LEU A 130 -2.79 0.02 7.89
N ALA A 131 -2.60 -0.51 9.09
CA ALA A 131 -1.36 -0.34 9.84
C ALA A 131 -0.28 -1.24 9.22
N SER A 132 1.00 -0.92 9.40
CA SER A 132 2.07 -1.73 8.81
C SER A 132 3.38 -1.70 9.56
N PHE A 133 4.15 -2.77 9.38
CA PHE A 133 5.52 -2.88 9.86
C PHE A 133 6.36 -3.68 8.86
N GLN A 134 7.68 -3.49 8.95
CA GLN A 134 8.65 -4.30 8.22
C GLN A 134 9.28 -5.36 9.13
N SER A 135 9.32 -6.61 8.67
CA SER A 135 9.88 -7.76 9.37
C SER A 135 11.39 -7.68 9.57
N GLY A 136 12.13 -7.08 8.64
CA GLY A 136 13.57 -6.78 8.75
C GLY A 136 13.91 -5.76 9.85
N GLY A 137 12.93 -4.97 10.30
CA GLY A 137 13.07 -4.08 11.46
C GLY A 137 13.62 -2.70 11.15
N HIS A 138 13.32 -2.14 9.98
CA HIS A 138 13.66 -0.75 9.64
C HIS A 138 12.53 0.21 10.01
N GLY A 139 12.91 1.41 10.50
CA GLY A 139 12.01 2.52 10.74
C GLY A 139 10.79 2.24 11.62
N GLY A 140 9.84 3.17 11.58
CA GLY A 140 8.49 3.08 12.11
C GLY A 140 8.38 2.63 13.57
N LEU A 141 7.23 2.02 13.91
CA LEU A 141 6.99 1.37 15.19
C LEU A 141 7.12 -0.14 15.02
N ARG A 142 8.12 -0.73 15.66
CA ARG A 142 8.46 -2.15 15.46
C ARG A 142 7.50 -3.08 16.23
N PRO A 143 7.32 -4.33 15.78
CA PRO A 143 6.46 -5.32 16.45
C PRO A 143 6.76 -5.50 17.94
N TYR A 144 8.03 -5.49 18.34
CA TYR A 144 8.49 -5.64 19.71
C TYR A 144 8.59 -4.33 20.51
N ASP A 145 8.40 -3.17 19.85
CA ASP A 145 8.48 -1.83 20.45
C ASP A 145 7.08 -1.22 20.72
N GLY A 146 6.01 -2.04 20.71
CA GLY A 146 4.65 -1.61 21.04
C GLY A 146 3.70 -1.43 19.83
N PHE A 147 4.06 -1.92 18.65
CA PHE A 147 3.17 -1.88 17.47
C PHE A 147 1.78 -2.46 17.74
N PHE A 148 1.70 -3.62 18.39
CA PHE A 148 0.42 -4.27 18.71
C PHE A 148 -0.38 -3.50 19.78
N GLU A 149 0.29 -2.76 20.67
CA GLU A 149 -0.38 -1.85 21.60
C GLU A 149 -1.06 -0.70 20.83
N ALA A 150 -0.34 -0.11 19.85
CA ALA A 150 -0.90 0.93 19.01
C ALA A 150 -2.09 0.40 18.17
N CYS A 151 -1.95 -0.80 17.58
CA CYS A 151 -3.01 -1.42 16.80
C CYS A 151 -4.26 -1.72 17.64
N ASN A 152 -4.11 -2.23 18.87
CA ASN A 152 -5.25 -2.44 19.77
C ASN A 152 -6.01 -1.13 20.03
N LYS A 153 -5.29 -0.04 20.35
CA LYS A 153 -5.93 1.28 20.54
C LYS A 153 -6.68 1.76 19.31
N LEU A 154 -6.09 1.59 18.11
CA LEU A 154 -6.73 1.95 16.85
C LEU A 154 -7.94 1.07 16.52
N LYS A 155 -7.88 -0.22 16.87
CA LYS A 155 -8.98 -1.18 16.73
C LYS A 155 -10.15 -0.82 17.65
N ASP A 156 -9.87 -0.51 18.92
CA ASP A 156 -10.89 -0.10 19.90
C ASP A 156 -11.59 1.21 19.49
N GLU A 157 -10.88 2.10 18.79
CA GLU A 157 -11.46 3.31 18.18
C GLU A 157 -12.24 3.04 16.88
N GLY A 158 -12.29 1.80 16.38
CA GLY A 158 -12.92 1.43 15.10
C GLY A 158 -12.21 1.97 13.87
N LYS A 159 -10.91 2.31 13.99
CA LYS A 159 -10.13 2.98 12.93
C LYS A 159 -9.13 2.07 12.21
N LEU A 160 -8.89 0.87 12.73
CA LEU A 160 -7.95 -0.07 12.14
C LEU A 160 -8.60 -0.84 10.99
N GLY A 161 -8.24 -0.52 9.73
CA GLY A 161 -8.72 -1.26 8.56
C GLY A 161 -8.10 -2.65 8.41
N GLY A 162 -6.98 -2.90 9.06
CA GLY A 162 -6.23 -4.14 9.03
C GLY A 162 -4.74 -3.89 9.22
N ILE A 163 -3.92 -4.93 8.98
CA ILE A 163 -2.46 -4.86 9.09
C ILE A 163 -1.85 -5.53 7.86
N PHE A 164 -0.86 -4.89 7.22
CA PHE A 164 0.00 -5.55 6.22
C PHE A 164 1.46 -5.58 6.70
N VAL A 165 2.23 -6.53 6.17
CA VAL A 165 3.60 -6.82 6.61
C VAL A 165 4.53 -6.91 5.42
N TRP A 166 5.64 -6.16 5.47
CA TRP A 166 6.72 -6.26 4.49
C TRP A 166 7.93 -6.99 5.09
N SER A 167 8.39 -8.14 4.63
CA SER A 167 7.70 -9.11 3.79
C SER A 167 7.91 -10.51 4.34
N ALA A 168 7.19 -11.48 3.77
CA ALA A 168 7.29 -12.89 4.13
C ALA A 168 8.71 -13.46 3.98
N ASP A 169 9.51 -12.96 3.02
CA ASP A 169 10.89 -13.39 2.78
C ASP A 169 11.76 -13.20 4.02
N GLU A 170 11.66 -12.04 4.66
CA GLU A 170 12.37 -11.73 5.91
C GLU A 170 11.76 -12.48 7.10
N SER A 171 10.44 -12.64 7.12
CA SER A 171 9.72 -13.34 8.19
C SER A 171 9.95 -14.85 8.21
N LYS A 172 10.29 -15.47 7.08
CA LYS A 172 10.50 -16.91 6.94
C LYS A 172 11.50 -17.44 7.97
N ASN A 173 12.59 -16.72 8.18
CA ASN A 173 13.64 -17.10 9.14
C ASN A 173 13.26 -16.81 10.61
N LYS A 174 12.12 -16.16 10.84
CA LYS A 174 11.58 -15.79 12.16
C LYS A 174 10.30 -16.56 12.50
N GLY A 175 9.93 -17.55 11.69
CA GLY A 175 8.78 -18.44 11.96
C GLY A 175 7.41 -17.75 11.90
N PHE A 176 7.33 -16.59 11.25
CA PHE A 176 6.11 -15.78 11.10
C PHE A 176 5.45 -15.38 12.44
N GLU A 177 6.27 -15.11 13.46
CA GLU A 177 5.78 -14.79 14.80
C GLU A 177 4.85 -13.57 14.81
N TYR A 178 5.24 -12.49 14.11
CA TYR A 178 4.52 -11.22 14.13
C TYR A 178 3.27 -11.24 13.26
N GLU A 179 3.25 -12.01 12.18
CA GLU A 179 2.07 -12.26 11.36
C GLU A 179 1.00 -13.00 12.17
N LYS A 180 1.38 -14.05 12.91
CA LYS A 180 0.45 -14.77 13.79
C LYS A 180 -0.13 -13.86 14.88
N LYS A 181 0.69 -12.97 15.45
CA LYS A 181 0.23 -11.96 16.42
C LYS A 181 -0.73 -10.95 15.78
N ALA A 182 -0.43 -10.46 14.57
CA ALA A 182 -1.32 -9.56 13.85
C ALA A 182 -2.67 -10.21 13.55
N GLN A 183 -2.68 -11.46 13.07
CA GLN A 183 -3.90 -12.23 12.81
C GLN A 183 -4.73 -12.44 14.07
N ALA A 184 -4.09 -12.84 15.18
CA ALA A 184 -4.77 -13.04 16.45
C ALA A 184 -5.38 -11.74 16.99
N LEU A 185 -4.70 -10.61 16.85
CA LEU A 185 -5.22 -9.30 17.24
C LEU A 185 -6.47 -8.91 16.43
N LEU A 186 -6.43 -9.13 15.11
CA LEU A 186 -7.52 -8.76 14.21
C LEU A 186 -8.76 -9.65 14.37
N ALA A 187 -8.58 -10.92 14.71
CA ALA A 187 -9.67 -11.88 14.91
C ALA A 187 -10.33 -11.83 16.30
N ALA A 188 -9.71 -11.13 17.26
CA ALA A 188 -10.18 -11.02 18.64
C ALA A 188 -11.41 -10.11 18.82
#